data_AF-A0A2V5PHC4-F1
#
_entry.id   AF-A0A2V5PHC4-F1
#
_cell.length_a   1.000
_cell.length_b   1.000
_cell.length_c   1.000
_cell.angle_alpha   90.00
_cell.angle_beta   90.00
_cell.angle_gamma   90.00
#
_symmetry.space_group_name_H-M   'P 1'
#
loop_
_entity.id
_entity.type
_entity.pdbx_description
1 polymer ?
#
loop_
_entity_poly.entity_id
_entity_poly.type
_entity_poly.pdbx_seq_one_letter_code
_entity_poly.pdbx_strand_id
1 'polypeptide(L)'
;MKLPSDPLLRLLSPSLVCGLLCLPVALRKASAAAEAPMLVYIGTYSGAKSKGIYVSRFDAATGRLSPPELAAETKNPSFLAVHPDR
;
A
#
# COMPACT_ATOMS: atom_id res chain seq x y z
N MET A 1 15.96 -47.94 -57.71
CA MET A 1 15.76 -46.58 -58.26
C MET A 1 14.26 -46.34 -58.50
N LYS A 2 13.52 -45.93 -57.45
CA LYS A 2 12.24 -45.20 -57.46
C LYS A 2 11.81 -44.97 -56.01
N LEU A 3 11.76 -43.72 -55.55
CA LEU A 3 10.93 -43.32 -54.39
C LEU A 3 9.52 -42.99 -54.92
N PRO A 4 8.49 -43.30 -54.13
CA PRO A 4 7.52 -42.28 -53.72
C PRO A 4 7.14 -42.46 -52.23
N SER A 5 7.44 -41.53 -51.34
CA SER A 5 6.59 -40.39 -50.96
C SER A 5 5.25 -40.78 -50.31
N ASP A 6 5.32 -41.37 -49.11
CA ASP A 6 4.15 -41.53 -48.25
C ASP A 6 3.96 -40.28 -47.38
N PRO A 7 2.82 -39.56 -47.49
CA PRO A 7 2.54 -38.33 -46.76
C PRO A 7 2.01 -38.60 -45.33
N LEU A 8 2.36 -39.75 -44.73
CA LEU A 8 1.83 -40.21 -43.44
C LEU A 8 2.48 -39.55 -42.22
N LEU A 9 3.28 -38.51 -42.43
CA LEU A 9 3.90 -37.65 -41.41
C LEU A 9 3.12 -36.33 -41.24
N ARG A 10 1.79 -36.39 -41.31
CA ARG A 10 0.92 -35.19 -41.33
C ARG A 10 -0.30 -35.20 -40.43
N LEU A 11 -0.37 -36.07 -39.43
CA LEU A 11 -1.45 -36.00 -38.43
C LEU A 11 -0.93 -36.10 -36.99
N LEU A 12 0.17 -35.40 -36.71
CA LEU A 12 0.41 -34.87 -35.36
C LEU A 12 -0.64 -33.78 -35.14
N SER A 13 -1.71 -34.13 -34.43
CA SER A 13 -2.78 -33.22 -34.05
C SER A 13 -2.21 -32.05 -33.23
N PRO A 14 -2.38 -30.79 -33.66
CA PRO A 14 -1.93 -29.62 -32.89
C PRO A 14 -2.85 -29.29 -31.71
N SER A 15 -3.90 -30.08 -31.46
CA SER A 15 -4.92 -29.78 -30.44
C SER A 15 -4.46 -30.01 -29.00
N LEU A 16 -3.27 -30.57 -28.75
CA LEU A 16 -2.75 -30.80 -27.40
C LEU A 16 -1.58 -29.87 -27.02
N VAL A 17 -1.49 -28.69 -27.64
CA VAL A 17 -0.55 -27.61 -27.24
C VAL A 17 -1.32 -26.36 -26.78
N CYS A 18 -2.59 -26.51 -26.40
CA CYS A 18 -3.39 -25.45 -25.75
C CYS A 18 -3.60 -25.69 -24.24
N GLY A 19 -2.84 -26.62 -23.64
CA GLY A 19 -2.92 -26.94 -22.20
C GLY A 19 -1.81 -26.35 -21.35
N LEU A 20 -0.77 -25.77 -21.96
CA LEU A 20 0.44 -25.29 -21.28
C LEU A 20 0.61 -23.76 -21.38
N LEU A 21 -0.51 -23.04 -21.39
CA LEU A 21 -0.56 -21.58 -21.18
C LEU A 21 -1.35 -21.24 -19.91
N CYS A 22 -1.40 -22.15 -18.94
CA CYS A 22 -1.74 -21.80 -17.57
C CYS A 22 -0.57 -21.01 -17.00
N LEU A 23 -0.49 -19.71 -17.37
CA LEU A 23 0.34 -18.75 -16.66
C LEU A 23 0.03 -18.93 -15.18
N PRO A 24 1.02 -19.19 -14.30
CA PRO A 24 0.79 -18.89 -12.91
C PRO A 24 0.65 -17.36 -12.89
N VAL A 25 -0.58 -16.87 -12.80
CA VAL A 25 -0.82 -15.52 -12.30
C VAL A 25 -0.17 -15.53 -10.94
N ALA A 26 1.07 -15.03 -10.90
CA ALA A 26 1.86 -14.95 -9.70
C ALA A 26 1.01 -14.19 -8.71
N LEU A 27 0.56 -14.89 -7.68
CA LEU A 27 -0.15 -14.31 -6.56
C LEU A 27 0.84 -13.35 -5.90
N ARG A 28 0.84 -12.09 -6.34
CA ARG A 28 1.53 -11.02 -5.64
C ARG A 28 0.82 -10.91 -4.30
N LYS A 29 1.39 -11.54 -3.27
CA LYS A 29 1.13 -11.12 -1.90
C LYS A 29 1.43 -9.64 -1.85
N ALA A 30 0.39 -8.83 -1.70
CA ALA A 30 0.55 -7.46 -1.24
C ALA A 30 1.23 -7.59 0.12
N SER A 31 2.54 -7.37 0.16
CA SER A 31 3.20 -7.11 1.43
C SER A 31 2.58 -5.82 1.90
N ALA A 32 1.74 -5.90 2.94
CA ALA A 32 1.44 -4.73 3.74
C ALA A 32 2.80 -4.29 4.31
N ALA A 33 3.50 -3.42 3.58
CA ALA A 33 4.57 -2.64 4.16
C ALA A 33 3.96 -2.06 5.42
N ALA A 34 4.55 -2.32 6.58
CA ALA A 34 4.10 -1.74 7.83
C ALA A 34 4.08 -0.22 7.60
N GLU A 35 2.89 0.33 7.40
CA GLU A 35 2.73 1.72 7.04
C GLU A 35 3.32 2.51 8.20
N ALA A 36 4.30 3.37 7.92
CA ALA A 36 4.92 4.17 8.97
C ALA A 36 3.79 4.92 9.69
N PRO A 37 3.76 4.90 11.04
CA PRO A 37 2.64 5.47 11.78
C PRO A 37 2.43 6.93 11.41
N MET A 38 1.22 7.25 10.97
CA MET A 38 0.86 8.58 10.49
C MET A 38 0.88 9.58 11.66
N LEU A 39 1.46 10.76 11.45
CA LEU A 39 1.42 11.83 12.45
C LEU A 39 0.12 12.61 12.35
N VAL A 40 -0.52 12.83 13.50
CA VAL A 40 -1.72 13.66 13.62
C VAL A 40 -1.39 14.86 14.50
N TYR A 41 -1.50 16.06 13.95
CA TYR A 41 -1.32 17.31 14.67
C TYR A 41 -2.66 17.86 15.14
N ILE A 42 -2.72 18.25 16.42
CA ILE A 42 -3.95 18.68 17.09
C ILE A 42 -3.80 20.15 17.48
N GLY A 43 -4.58 21.00 16.81
CA GLY A 43 -4.77 22.40 17.19
C GLY A 43 -5.74 22.52 18.37
N THR A 44 -5.55 23.52 19.23
CA THR A 44 -6.36 23.69 20.44
C THR A 44 -6.65 25.17 20.72
N TYR A 45 -7.62 25.41 21.61
CA TYR A 45 -7.65 26.65 22.39
C TYR A 45 -6.78 26.46 23.63
N SER A 46 -5.79 27.32 23.80
CA SER A 46 -4.87 27.28 24.95
C SER A 46 -5.55 27.83 26.21
N GLY A 47 -5.20 27.27 27.37
CA GLY A 47 -5.77 27.65 28.65
C GLY A 47 -5.26 26.72 29.75
N ALA A 48 -6.02 26.55 30.83
CA ALA A 48 -5.59 25.73 31.98
C ALA A 48 -5.26 24.26 31.62
N LYS A 49 -5.84 23.73 30.55
CA LYS A 49 -5.72 22.30 30.16
C LYS A 49 -4.91 22.07 28.88
N SER A 50 -4.53 23.11 28.15
CA SER A 50 -3.82 22.99 26.88
C SER A 50 -2.80 24.10 26.71
N LYS A 51 -1.60 23.72 26.26
CA LYS A 51 -0.48 24.65 26.05
C LYS A 51 -0.27 25.06 24.59
N GLY A 52 -0.92 24.42 23.63
CA GLY A 52 -0.70 24.72 22.21
C GLY A 52 -1.01 23.56 21.28
N ILE A 53 -0.03 23.17 20.48
CA ILE A 53 -0.14 22.11 19.46
C ILE A 53 0.37 20.80 20.04
N TYR A 54 -0.38 19.73 19.83
CA TYR A 54 0.02 18.38 20.20
C TYR A 54 0.21 17.51 18.96
N VAL A 55 0.99 16.44 19.11
CA VAL A 55 1.17 15.41 18.08
C VAL A 55 0.90 14.03 18.67
N SER A 56 0.21 13.19 17.90
CA SER A 56 0.01 11.77 18.18
C SER A 56 0.39 10.93 16.96
N ARG A 57 0.75 9.67 17.21
CA ARG A 57 0.88 8.65 16.15
C ARG A 57 -0.44 7.92 15.97
N PHE A 58 -0.89 7.82 14.73
CA PHE A 58 -2.09 7.08 14.34
C PHE A 58 -1.70 5.72 13.74
N ASP A 59 -2.26 4.67 14.32
CA ASP A 59 -2.20 3.31 13.79
C ASP A 59 -3.44 3.07 12.92
N ALA A 60 -3.27 3.06 11.60
CA ALA A 60 -4.35 2.87 10.63
C ALA A 60 -4.96 1.46 10.67
N ALA A 61 -4.24 0.46 11.17
CA ALA A 61 -4.75 -0.90 11.28
C ALA A 61 -5.72 -1.05 12.47
N THR A 62 -5.42 -0.39 13.58
CA THR A 62 -6.25 -0.48 14.80
C THR A 62 -7.17 0.73 15.04
N GLY A 63 -6.95 1.83 14.32
CA GLY A 63 -7.66 3.10 14.52
C GLY A 63 -7.26 3.84 15.80
N ARG A 64 -6.15 3.46 16.45
CA ARG A 64 -5.75 4.02 17.76
C ARG A 64 -4.75 5.17 17.60
N LEU A 65 -4.87 6.16 18.49
CA LEU A 65 -3.87 7.22 18.67
C LEU A 65 -2.97 6.89 19.87
N SER A 66 -1.68 7.19 19.75
CA SER A 66 -0.79 7.29 20.90
C SER A 66 -1.21 8.44 21.82
N PRO A 67 -0.81 8.43 23.11
CA PRO A 67 -0.96 9.61 23.97
C PRO A 67 -0.40 10.86 23.27
N PRO A 68 -1.09 12.01 23.34
CA PRO A 68 -0.66 13.24 22.70
C PRO A 68 0.55 13.82 23.42
N GLU A 69 1.57 14.18 22.64
CA GLU A 69 2.77 14.86 23.11
C GLU A 69 2.75 16.32 22.68
N LEU A 70 3.28 17.22 23.51
CA LEU A 70 3.35 18.64 23.19
C LEU A 70 4.37 18.86 22.05
N ALA A 71 3.88 19.30 20.89
CA ALA A 71 4.72 19.58 19.73
C ALA A 71 5.24 21.02 19.73
N ALA A 72 4.40 21.97 20.17
CA ALA A 72 4.77 23.38 20.32
C ALA A 72 3.86 24.11 21.31
N GLU A 73 4.44 24.91 22.20
CA GLU A 73 3.68 25.87 23.01
C GLU A 73 3.32 27.09 22.15
N THR A 74 2.03 27.41 22.07
CA THR A 74 1.54 28.58 21.34
C THR A 74 0.09 28.87 21.71
N LYS A 75 -0.32 30.13 21.62
CA LYS A 75 -1.64 30.59 22.08
C LYS A 75 -2.71 30.34 21.01
N ASN A 76 -3.75 29.58 21.38
CA ASN A 76 -4.95 29.31 20.56
C ASN A 76 -4.68 28.89 19.10
N PRO A 77 -3.83 27.87 18.82
CA PRO A 77 -3.61 27.37 17.47
C PRO A 77 -4.81 26.53 16.98
N SER A 78 -5.95 27.15 16.73
CA SER A 78 -7.20 26.43 16.40
C SER A 78 -7.27 25.87 14.98
N PHE A 79 -6.33 26.24 14.11
CA PHE A 79 -6.22 25.75 12.73
C PHE A 79 -4.75 25.51 12.38
N LEU A 80 -4.48 24.39 11.70
CA LEU A 80 -3.14 23.99 11.30
C LEU A 80 -3.16 23.56 9.83
N ALA A 81 -2.09 23.88 9.11
CA ALA A 81 -1.81 23.38 7.78
C ALA A 81 -0.39 22.81 7.75
N VAL A 82 -0.23 21.69 7.08
CA VAL A 82 1.07 21.08 6.83
C VAL A 82 1.59 21.63 5.50
N HIS A 83 2.84 22.10 5.48
CA HIS A 83 3.48 22.53 4.24
C HIS A 83 3.62 21.34 3.28
N PRO A 84 3.42 21.50 1.95
CA PRO A 84 3.52 20.39 0.99
C PRO A 84 4.88 19.68 0.99
N ASP A 85 5.96 20.41 1.29
CA ASP A 85 7.34 19.87 1.29
C ASP A 85 7.79 19.25 2.64
N ARG A 86 6.83 18.81 3.45
CA ARG A 86 7.10 18.12 4.73
C ARG A 86 7.49 16.67 4.54
#